data_AF-A0A959IBR9-F1
#
_entry.id   AF-A0A959IBR9-F1
#
_cell.length_a   1.000
_cell.length_b   1.000
_cell.length_c   1.000
_cell.angle_alpha   90.00
_cell.angle_beta   90.00
_cell.angle_gamma   90.00
#
_symmetry.space_group_name_H-M   'P 1'
#
loop_
_entity.id
_entity.type
_entity.pdbx_description
1 polymer ?
#
loop_
_entity_poly.entity_id
_entity_poly.type
_entity_poly.pdbx_seq_one_letter_code
_entity_poly.pdbx_strand_id
1 'polypeptide(L)'
;MKKNEPAGPFREPTRQSPVAILLILLRLVRSLLRMAWPVLLVLVLNPKKQSFDALSWWIIGIASLSALGSIIAYFRFFFYLRNDELILEKGVLRRSKLNVPLDRIQTIELRQGLLHQWFEVVSVEIDTAGSKNQEMTISALSKPQAEALRDLLLEKRTGRNDGQEAPFPAEAEPHRREEMLLQLQPLDLLKIGVSQNHLRTAGIILLIALGIMDDLEEALDFSTFDLIRDWIGIEKGTVLLTIL
;
A
#
# COMPACT_ATOMS: atom_id res chain seq x y z
N MET A 1 17.36 -32.74 -28.79
CA MET A 1 16.56 -31.51 -28.59
C MET A 1 16.20 -31.37 -27.10
N LYS A 2 16.95 -30.56 -26.33
CA LYS A 2 16.69 -30.25 -24.90
C LYS A 2 17.66 -29.14 -24.40
N LYS A 3 17.68 -27.94 -25.03
CA LYS A 3 18.74 -26.93 -24.74
C LYS A 3 18.29 -25.55 -24.23
N ASN A 4 17.00 -25.31 -23.96
CA ASN A 4 16.55 -23.96 -23.59
C ASN A 4 15.76 -23.92 -22.26
N GLU A 5 16.17 -24.69 -21.26
CA GLU A 5 15.59 -24.51 -19.92
C GLU A 5 16.43 -23.46 -19.15
N PRO A 6 15.83 -22.38 -18.60
CA PRO A 6 16.59 -21.33 -17.92
C PRO A 6 17.11 -21.83 -16.57
N ALA A 7 18.41 -22.07 -16.42
CA ALA A 7 19.01 -22.41 -15.13
C ALA A 7 18.91 -21.19 -14.19
N GLY A 8 18.07 -21.28 -13.16
CA GLY A 8 17.84 -20.14 -12.25
C GLY A 8 16.90 -20.49 -11.09
N PRO A 9 16.91 -19.68 -10.01
CA PRO A 9 16.25 -19.97 -8.74
C PRO A 9 14.71 -19.97 -8.77
N PHE A 10 14.08 -19.65 -9.91
CA PHE A 10 12.63 -19.48 -10.04
C PHE A 10 11.94 -20.55 -10.91
N ARG A 11 12.57 -21.71 -11.16
CA ARG A 11 11.94 -22.80 -11.92
C ARG A 11 10.79 -23.47 -11.17
N GLU A 12 10.89 -23.51 -9.85
CA GLU A 12 9.90 -24.13 -8.98
C GLU A 12 8.88 -23.10 -8.49
N PRO A 13 7.62 -23.51 -8.24
CA PRO A 13 6.58 -22.64 -7.70
C PRO A 13 7.04 -21.96 -6.41
N THR A 14 7.41 -20.68 -6.54
CA THR A 14 7.92 -19.89 -5.43
C THR A 14 6.76 -19.10 -4.82
N ARG A 15 6.70 -19.07 -3.50
CA ARG A 15 5.70 -18.30 -2.75
C ARG A 15 6.22 -16.89 -2.48
N GLN A 16 5.30 -15.96 -2.22
CA GLN A 16 5.67 -14.66 -1.67
C GLN A 16 6.30 -14.81 -0.27
N SER A 17 7.04 -13.80 0.16
CA SER A 17 7.61 -13.77 1.51
C SER A 17 6.50 -13.88 2.58
N PRO A 18 6.72 -14.60 3.70
CA PRO A 18 5.80 -14.64 4.84
C PRO A 18 5.38 -13.25 5.34
N VAL A 19 6.24 -12.25 5.15
CA VAL A 19 5.95 -10.84 5.45
C VAL A 19 4.71 -10.33 4.70
N ALA A 20 4.38 -10.87 3.52
CA ALA A 20 3.16 -10.48 2.83
C ALA A 20 1.90 -10.84 3.63
N ILE A 21 1.91 -11.91 4.45
CA ILE A 21 0.78 -12.19 5.38
C ILE A 21 0.62 -11.00 6.34
N LEU A 22 1.72 -10.55 6.95
CA LEU A 22 1.70 -9.45 7.90
C LEU A 22 1.24 -8.15 7.24
N LEU A 23 1.72 -7.84 6.04
CA LEU A 23 1.28 -6.67 5.28
C LEU A 23 -0.20 -6.75 4.88
N ILE A 24 -0.68 -7.93 4.50
CA ILE A 24 -2.11 -8.18 4.23
C ILE A 24 -2.92 -8.00 5.51
N LEU A 25 -2.47 -8.57 6.63
CA LEU A 25 -3.13 -8.43 7.93
C LEU A 25 -3.18 -6.97 8.38
N LEU A 26 -2.08 -6.23 8.25
CA LEU A 26 -2.02 -4.81 8.60
C LEU A 26 -2.93 -3.96 7.70
N ARG A 27 -2.97 -4.28 6.39
CA ARG A 27 -3.92 -3.67 5.44
C ARG A 27 -5.37 -3.95 5.84
N LEU A 28 -5.67 -5.17 6.26
CA LEU A 28 -6.99 -5.56 6.76
C LEU A 28 -7.35 -4.80 8.04
N VAL A 29 -6.47 -4.76 9.04
CA VAL A 29 -6.68 -4.00 10.28
C VAL A 29 -6.94 -2.52 9.97
N ARG A 30 -6.13 -1.91 9.10
CA ARG A 30 -6.36 -0.52 8.66
C ARG A 30 -7.72 -0.34 7.96
N SER A 31 -8.13 -1.32 7.15
CA SER A 31 -9.44 -1.33 6.50
C SER A 31 -10.59 -1.45 7.51
N LEU A 32 -10.44 -2.33 8.50
CA LEU A 32 -11.39 -2.50 9.60
C LEU A 32 -11.51 -1.23 10.42
N LEU A 33 -10.39 -0.61 10.80
CA LEU A 33 -10.40 0.64 11.55
C LEU A 33 -11.10 1.75 10.76
N ARG A 34 -10.87 1.84 9.44
CA ARG A 34 -11.56 2.81 8.57
C ARG A 34 -13.07 2.57 8.50
N MET A 35 -13.51 1.30 8.47
CA MET A 35 -14.93 0.94 8.50
C MET A 35 -15.55 1.08 9.89
N ALA A 36 -14.78 0.85 10.94
CA ALA A 36 -15.23 0.92 12.33
C ALA A 36 -15.30 2.36 12.84
N TRP A 37 -14.48 3.27 12.30
CA TRP A 37 -14.42 4.68 12.72
C TRP A 37 -15.81 5.36 12.82
N PRO A 38 -16.73 5.26 11.83
CA PRO A 38 -18.04 5.89 11.90
C PRO A 38 -18.93 5.22 12.96
N VAL A 39 -18.84 3.90 13.08
CA VAL A 39 -19.60 3.12 14.07
C VAL A 39 -19.15 3.49 15.48
N LEU A 40 -17.83 3.56 15.71
CA LEU A 40 -17.24 4.00 16.96
C LEU A 40 -17.64 5.45 17.29
N LEU A 41 -17.63 6.35 16.30
CA LEU A 41 -18.05 7.74 16.49
C LEU A 41 -19.52 7.83 16.91
N VAL A 42 -20.44 7.12 16.24
CA VAL A 42 -21.85 7.07 16.62
C VAL A 42 -22.03 6.48 18.03
N LEU A 43 -21.26 5.45 18.36
CA LEU A 43 -21.32 4.78 19.67
C LEU A 43 -20.80 5.68 20.81
N VAL A 44 -19.77 6.48 20.55
CA VAL A 44 -19.24 7.47 21.52
C VAL A 44 -20.21 8.65 21.69
N LEU A 45 -20.85 9.12 20.61
CA LEU A 45 -21.79 10.25 20.66
C LEU A 45 -23.18 9.87 21.22
N ASN A 46 -23.59 8.60 21.13
CA ASN A 46 -24.90 8.13 21.61
C ASN A 46 -24.77 6.95 22.59
N PRO A 47 -24.20 7.16 23.80
CA PRO A 47 -23.97 6.09 24.78
C PRO A 47 -25.26 5.43 25.28
N LYS A 48 -26.43 6.08 25.16
CA LYS A 48 -27.72 5.52 25.58
C LYS A 48 -28.34 4.53 24.58
N LYS A 49 -27.88 4.51 23.32
CA LYS A 49 -28.32 3.57 22.26
C LYS A 49 -27.19 2.61 21.87
N GLN A 50 -26.51 2.05 22.87
CA GLN A 50 -25.35 1.17 22.70
C GLN A 50 -25.70 -0.28 22.31
N SER A 51 -26.78 -0.49 21.56
CA SER A 51 -27.13 -1.83 21.09
C SER A 51 -26.40 -2.13 19.79
N PHE A 52 -25.61 -3.20 19.77
CA PHE A 52 -25.14 -3.82 18.53
C PHE A 52 -26.36 -4.30 17.75
N ASP A 53 -26.77 -3.51 16.77
CA ASP A 53 -27.89 -3.86 15.90
C ASP A 53 -27.46 -4.91 14.86
N ALA A 54 -28.43 -5.42 14.10
CA ALA A 54 -28.17 -6.38 13.05
C ALA A 54 -27.17 -5.82 12.01
N LEU A 55 -27.20 -4.52 11.72
CA LEU A 55 -26.30 -3.88 10.75
C LEU A 55 -24.83 -3.96 11.18
N SER A 56 -24.56 -3.73 12.46
CA SER A 56 -23.23 -3.81 13.06
C SER A 56 -22.64 -5.22 12.91
N TRP A 57 -23.45 -6.24 13.17
CA TRP A 57 -23.06 -7.64 12.97
C TRP A 57 -22.81 -7.99 11.50
N TRP A 58 -23.60 -7.45 10.58
CA TRP A 58 -23.37 -7.61 9.13
C TRP A 58 -22.04 -6.99 8.69
N ILE A 59 -21.69 -5.80 9.19
CA ILE A 59 -20.42 -5.13 8.88
C ILE A 59 -19.24 -5.98 9.36
N ILE A 60 -19.29 -6.46 10.61
CA ILE A 60 -18.25 -7.32 11.19
C ILE A 60 -18.13 -8.62 10.40
N GLY A 61 -19.26 -9.24 10.04
CA GLY A 61 -19.30 -10.47 9.25
C GLY A 61 -18.68 -10.31 7.86
N ILE A 62 -19.06 -9.28 7.12
CA ILE A 62 -18.52 -8.98 5.78
C ILE A 62 -17.00 -8.72 5.87
N ALA A 63 -16.58 -7.95 6.86
CA ALA A 63 -15.19 -7.58 7.00
C ALA A 63 -14.32 -8.79 7.41
N SER A 64 -14.83 -9.66 8.27
CA SER A 64 -14.19 -10.93 8.64
C SER A 64 -14.08 -11.87 7.43
N LEU A 65 -15.14 -11.97 6.62
CA LEU A 65 -15.13 -12.79 5.40
C LEU A 65 -14.13 -12.26 4.36
N SER A 66 -14.04 -10.94 4.21
CA SER A 66 -13.06 -10.29 3.33
C SER A 66 -11.61 -10.54 3.80
N ALA A 67 -11.38 -10.45 5.12
CA ALA A 67 -10.09 -10.76 5.74
C ALA A 67 -9.68 -12.21 5.48
N LEU A 68 -10.59 -13.15 5.73
CA LEU A 68 -10.35 -14.56 5.48
C LEU A 68 -10.06 -14.83 4.00
N GLY A 69 -10.83 -14.22 3.08
CA GLY A 69 -10.59 -14.32 1.65
C GLY A 69 -9.21 -13.83 1.23
N SER A 70 -8.74 -12.72 1.80
CA SER A 70 -7.41 -12.16 1.52
C SER A 70 -6.28 -13.07 2.00
N ILE A 71 -6.42 -13.67 3.18
CA ILE A 71 -5.46 -14.63 3.72
C ILE A 71 -5.39 -15.89 2.85
N ILE A 72 -6.54 -16.43 2.44
CA ILE A 72 -6.58 -17.60 1.54
C ILE A 72 -5.96 -17.25 0.19
N ALA A 73 -6.18 -16.04 -0.33
CA ALA A 73 -5.59 -15.58 -1.58
C ALA A 73 -4.06 -15.60 -1.54
N TYR A 74 -3.47 -15.18 -0.41
CA TYR A 74 -2.03 -15.23 -0.18
C TYR A 74 -1.48 -16.65 -0.28
N PHE A 75 -2.09 -17.62 0.42
CA PHE A 75 -1.61 -19.00 0.41
C PHE A 75 -1.77 -19.70 -0.94
N ARG A 76 -2.60 -19.14 -1.83
CA ARG A 76 -2.89 -19.64 -3.18
C ARG A 76 -2.18 -18.85 -4.27
N PHE A 77 -1.28 -17.94 -3.90
CA PHE A 77 -0.47 -17.18 -4.83
C PHE A 77 0.88 -17.85 -5.06
N PHE A 78 1.18 -18.19 -6.30
CA PHE A 78 2.45 -18.76 -6.72
C PHE A 78 2.96 -18.07 -7.97
N PHE A 79 4.27 -17.94 -8.08
CA PHE A 79 4.92 -17.46 -9.29
C PHE A 79 6.14 -18.31 -9.61
N TYR A 80 6.42 -18.51 -10.89
CA TYR A 80 7.59 -19.25 -11.36
C TYR A 80 7.86 -18.97 -12.84
N LEU A 81 9.08 -19.22 -13.30
CA LEU A 81 9.49 -19.09 -14.70
C LEU A 81 9.57 -20.45 -15.36
N ARG A 82 8.91 -20.60 -16.51
CA ARG A 82 8.95 -21.84 -17.31
C ARG A 82 8.80 -21.52 -18.79
N ASN A 83 9.63 -22.16 -19.63
CA ASN A 83 9.56 -22.02 -21.09
C ASN A 83 9.60 -20.56 -21.61
N ASP A 84 10.46 -19.71 -21.03
CA ASP A 84 10.50 -18.26 -21.33
C ASP A 84 9.14 -17.54 -21.12
N GLU A 85 8.31 -18.06 -20.21
CA GLU A 85 7.13 -17.40 -19.69
C GLU A 85 7.25 -17.23 -18.16
N LEU A 86 6.85 -16.06 -17.67
CA LEU A 86 6.55 -15.85 -16.26
C LEU A 86 5.11 -16.28 -16.00
N ILE A 87 4.94 -17.28 -15.13
CA ILE A 87 3.65 -17.86 -14.81
C ILE A 87 3.24 -17.41 -13.42
N LEU A 88 2.02 -16.90 -13.32
CA LEU A 88 1.38 -16.47 -12.09
C LEU A 88 0.10 -17.27 -11.85
N GLU A 89 0.02 -17.96 -10.73
CA GLU A 89 -1.19 -18.66 -10.30
C GLU A 89 -1.78 -17.95 -9.07
N LYS A 90 -3.04 -17.51 -9.18
CA LYS A 90 -3.75 -16.80 -8.11
C LYS A 90 -5.24 -17.12 -8.08
N GLY A 91 -5.89 -16.77 -6.98
CA GLY A 91 -7.35 -16.76 -6.85
C GLY A 91 -7.90 -17.72 -5.80
N VAL A 92 -8.98 -17.27 -5.14
CA VAL A 92 -9.60 -17.96 -4.00
C VAL A 92 -10.71 -18.90 -4.47
N LEU A 93 -11.76 -18.34 -5.09
CA LEU A 93 -12.91 -19.09 -5.58
C LEU A 93 -12.64 -19.68 -6.97
N ARG A 94 -12.17 -18.85 -7.90
CA ARG A 94 -11.75 -19.26 -9.26
C ARG A 94 -10.24 -19.22 -9.36
N ARG A 95 -9.65 -20.30 -9.87
CA ARG A 95 -8.21 -20.35 -10.15
C ARG A 95 -7.95 -19.58 -11.45
N SER A 96 -7.03 -18.63 -11.39
CA SER A 96 -6.55 -17.89 -12.54
C SER A 96 -5.07 -18.20 -12.71
N LYS A 97 -4.71 -18.63 -13.91
CA LYS A 97 -3.33 -18.85 -14.33
C LYS A 97 -3.03 -17.87 -15.44
N LEU A 98 -2.11 -16.95 -15.17
CA LEU A 98 -1.67 -15.94 -16.11
C LEU A 98 -0.25 -16.29 -16.56
N ASN A 99 -0.09 -16.50 -17.86
CA ASN A 99 1.21 -16.73 -18.46
C ASN A 99 1.60 -15.48 -19.23
N VAL A 100 2.76 -14.92 -18.91
CA VAL A 100 3.30 -13.74 -19.56
C VAL A 100 4.62 -14.13 -20.23
N PRO A 101 4.67 -14.13 -21.57
CA PRO A 101 5.92 -14.29 -22.31
C PRO A 101 6.91 -13.19 -21.92
N LEU A 102 8.18 -13.56 -21.71
CA LEU A 102 9.21 -12.62 -21.25
C LEU A 102 9.45 -11.47 -22.25
N ASP A 103 9.24 -11.71 -23.55
CA ASP A 103 9.32 -10.72 -24.62
C ASP A 103 8.24 -9.63 -24.56
N ARG A 104 7.11 -9.91 -23.88
CA ARG A 104 6.03 -8.94 -23.70
C ARG A 104 6.21 -8.05 -22.47
N ILE A 105 7.17 -8.35 -21.60
CA ILE A 105 7.44 -7.54 -20.41
C ILE A 105 8.11 -6.24 -20.85
N GLN A 106 7.47 -5.11 -20.55
CA GLN A 106 7.99 -3.79 -20.92
C GLN A 106 8.71 -3.13 -19.77
N THR A 107 8.03 -3.06 -18.62
CA THR A 107 8.48 -2.31 -17.46
C THR A 107 8.45 -3.22 -16.24
N ILE A 108 9.50 -3.10 -15.41
CA ILE A 108 9.61 -3.80 -14.13
C ILE A 108 9.92 -2.73 -13.09
N GLU A 109 8.96 -2.48 -12.21
CA GLU A 109 9.10 -1.49 -11.13
C GLU A 109 9.22 -2.20 -9.78
N LEU A 110 10.21 -1.77 -8.99
CA LEU A 110 10.36 -2.19 -7.60
C LEU A 110 9.83 -1.08 -6.70
N ARG A 111 8.67 -1.30 -6.08
CA ARG A 111 8.08 -0.35 -5.13
C ARG A 111 8.38 -0.75 -3.70
N GLN A 112 8.96 0.18 -2.93
CA GLN A 112 9.26 -0.01 -1.52
C GLN A 112 8.66 1.14 -0.70
N GLY A 113 7.49 0.91 -0.12
CA GLY A 113 6.90 1.83 0.88
C GLY A 113 7.58 1.71 2.24
N LEU A 114 7.19 2.57 3.20
CA LEU A 114 7.76 2.57 4.57
C LEU A 114 7.67 1.20 5.27
N LEU A 115 6.50 0.55 5.19
CA LEU A 115 6.29 -0.78 5.78
C LEU A 115 7.16 -1.84 5.08
N HIS A 116 7.26 -1.78 3.76
CA HIS A 116 8.12 -2.66 2.98
C HIS A 116 9.60 -2.48 3.34
N GLN A 117 10.03 -1.25 3.61
CA GLN A 117 11.37 -0.92 4.06
C GLN A 117 11.68 -1.50 5.44
N TRP A 118 10.75 -1.37 6.40
CA TRP A 118 10.91 -1.96 7.74
C TRP A 118 11.05 -3.48 7.73
N PHE A 119 10.42 -4.16 6.77
CA PHE A 119 10.51 -5.61 6.63
C PHE A 119 11.47 -6.08 5.53
N GLU A 120 12.29 -5.19 4.96
CA GLU A 120 13.26 -5.48 3.89
C GLU A 120 12.70 -6.23 2.66
N VAL A 121 11.43 -5.99 2.36
CA VAL A 121 10.73 -6.53 1.19
C VAL A 121 10.41 -5.43 0.21
N VAL A 122 10.08 -5.80 -1.02
CA VAL A 122 9.62 -4.91 -2.08
C VAL A 122 8.43 -5.52 -2.81
N SER A 123 7.60 -4.66 -3.42
CA SER A 123 6.57 -5.07 -4.36
C SER A 123 7.16 -5.01 -5.77
N VAL A 124 7.03 -6.08 -6.54
CA VAL A 124 7.46 -6.15 -7.94
C VAL A 124 6.22 -5.96 -8.82
N GLU A 125 6.20 -4.89 -9.61
CA GLU A 125 5.15 -4.57 -10.57
C GLU A 125 5.69 -4.77 -11.99
N ILE A 126 4.97 -5.53 -12.79
CA ILE A 126 5.39 -5.94 -14.13
C ILE A 126 4.27 -5.58 -15.10
N ASP A 127 4.61 -4.72 -16.05
CA ASP A 127 3.70 -4.27 -17.09
C ASP A 127 4.03 -4.95 -18.41
N THR A 128 2.98 -5.32 -19.14
CA THR A 128 3.09 -6.13 -20.34
C THR A 128 2.43 -5.47 -21.54
N ALA A 129 3.01 -5.69 -22.72
CA ALA A 129 2.44 -5.30 -23.98
C ALA A 129 1.17 -6.11 -24.27
N GLY A 130 0.02 -5.45 -24.45
CA GLY A 130 -1.16 -6.09 -25.04
C GLY A 130 -2.50 -5.83 -24.36
N SER A 131 -2.56 -5.38 -23.09
CA SER A 131 -3.78 -4.82 -22.50
C SER A 131 -3.51 -4.14 -21.15
N LYS A 132 -4.36 -3.17 -20.79
CA LYS A 132 -4.36 -2.48 -19.48
C LYS A 132 -4.68 -3.40 -18.28
N ASN A 133 -5.11 -4.64 -18.53
CA ASN A 133 -5.52 -5.61 -17.50
C ASN A 133 -4.51 -6.75 -17.30
N GLN A 134 -3.36 -6.72 -17.98
CA GLN A 134 -2.29 -7.71 -17.80
C GLN A 134 -1.11 -7.14 -16.99
N GLU A 135 -1.45 -6.33 -15.98
CA GLU A 135 -0.53 -5.90 -14.94
C GLU A 135 -0.37 -7.03 -13.92
N MET A 136 0.87 -7.34 -13.57
CA MET A 136 1.20 -8.34 -12.56
C MET A 136 1.89 -7.69 -11.38
N THR A 137 1.44 -8.05 -10.18
CA THR A 137 2.03 -7.56 -8.93
C THR A 137 2.38 -8.71 -8.01
N ILE A 138 3.64 -8.77 -7.59
CA ILE A 138 4.14 -9.65 -6.54
C ILE A 138 4.35 -8.77 -5.30
N SER A 139 3.45 -8.84 -4.33
CA SER A 139 3.31 -7.80 -3.30
C SER A 139 4.44 -7.71 -2.26
N ALA A 140 5.10 -8.83 -1.96
CA ALA A 140 6.24 -8.85 -1.04
C ALA A 140 7.21 -9.95 -1.44
N LEU A 141 8.33 -9.53 -2.00
CA LEU A 141 9.50 -10.35 -2.27
C LEU A 141 10.68 -9.75 -1.50
N SER A 142 11.59 -10.59 -1.00
CA SER A 142 12.80 -10.05 -0.35
C SER A 142 13.59 -9.23 -1.37
N LYS A 143 14.22 -8.14 -0.93
CA LYS A 143 14.95 -7.24 -1.84
C LYS A 143 15.97 -7.98 -2.74
N PRO A 144 16.81 -8.91 -2.23
CA PRO A 144 17.75 -9.64 -3.09
C PRO A 144 17.05 -10.54 -4.11
N GLN A 145 15.93 -11.18 -3.76
CA GLN A 145 15.16 -12.01 -4.69
C GLN A 145 14.47 -11.16 -5.77
N ALA A 146 14.02 -9.96 -5.41
CA ALA A 146 13.39 -9.05 -6.36
C ALA A 146 14.39 -8.48 -7.37
N GLU A 147 15.59 -8.13 -6.91
CA GLU A 147 16.71 -7.73 -7.77
C GLU A 147 17.12 -8.89 -8.68
N ALA A 148 17.29 -10.10 -8.14
CA ALA A 148 17.60 -11.29 -8.96
C ALA A 148 16.52 -11.60 -10.00
N LEU A 149 15.23 -11.43 -9.66
CA LEU A 149 14.14 -11.59 -10.61
C LEU A 149 14.19 -10.53 -11.70
N ARG A 150 14.37 -9.25 -11.34
CA ARG A 150 14.48 -8.14 -12.29
C ARG A 150 15.64 -8.36 -13.26
N ASP A 151 16.82 -8.69 -12.74
CA ASP A 151 18.02 -8.86 -13.56
C ASP A 151 17.87 -10.02 -14.54
N LEU A 152 17.28 -11.14 -14.10
CA LEU A 152 17.00 -12.28 -14.97
C LEU A 152 16.02 -11.92 -16.09
N LEU A 153 14.96 -11.17 -15.78
CA LEU A 153 13.97 -10.72 -16.78
C LEU A 153 14.60 -9.74 -17.79
N LEU A 154 15.49 -8.85 -17.35
CA LEU A 154 16.21 -7.91 -18.21
C LEU A 154 17.26 -8.59 -19.10
N GLU A 155 18.03 -9.53 -18.55
CA GLU A 155 19.03 -10.30 -19.31
C GLU A 155 18.37 -11.04 -20.48
N LYS A 156 17.20 -11.65 -20.24
CA LYS A 156 16.44 -12.37 -21.26
C LYS A 156 15.88 -11.48 -22.35
N ARG A 157 15.56 -10.22 -22.03
CA ARG A 157 15.15 -9.21 -23.01
C ARG A 157 16.32 -8.86 -23.95
N THR A 158 17.51 -8.64 -23.38
CA THR A 158 18.69 -8.24 -24.15
C THR A 158 19.22 -9.39 -25.02
N GLY A 159 19.36 -10.60 -24.46
CA GLY A 159 19.91 -11.76 -25.18
C GLY A 159 19.00 -12.34 -26.29
N ARG A 160 17.76 -11.87 -26.41
CA ARG A 160 16.84 -12.26 -27.50
C ARG A 160 16.81 -11.25 -28.65
N ASN A 161 17.18 -10.00 -28.39
CA ASN A 161 17.19 -8.93 -29.39
C ASN A 161 18.42 -8.92 -30.32
N ASP A 162 19.43 -9.78 -30.08
CA ASP A 162 20.58 -9.96 -30.97
C ASP A 162 20.24 -10.58 -32.35
N GLY A 163 18.96 -10.86 -32.64
CA GLY A 163 18.50 -11.44 -33.90
C GLY A 163 17.41 -10.67 -34.64
N GLN A 164 16.99 -9.50 -34.16
CA GLN A 164 15.96 -8.70 -34.82
C GLN A 164 16.25 -7.21 -34.63
N GLU A 165 16.77 -6.58 -35.69
CA GLU A 165 16.74 -5.13 -35.87
C GLU A 165 15.28 -4.66 -35.77
N ALA A 166 14.88 -4.21 -34.58
CA ALA A 166 13.70 -3.38 -34.42
C ALA A 166 14.03 -1.98 -35.01
N PRO A 167 13.15 -1.36 -35.83
CA PRO A 167 13.39 -0.05 -36.45
C PRO A 167 13.46 1.17 -35.51
N PHE A 168 13.73 0.98 -34.22
CA PHE A 168 13.95 2.10 -33.31
C PHE A 168 15.43 2.42 -33.28
N PRO A 169 15.84 3.69 -33.51
CA PRO A 169 17.23 4.07 -33.40
C PRO A 169 17.75 3.64 -32.04
N ALA A 170 18.77 2.81 -32.09
CA ALA A 170 19.68 2.56 -30.99
C ALA A 170 20.44 3.85 -30.69
N GLU A 171 19.76 4.85 -30.12
CA GLU A 171 20.40 5.75 -29.17
C GLU A 171 20.50 4.97 -27.86
N ALA A 172 21.40 3.99 -27.87
CA ALA A 172 22.00 3.48 -26.65
C ALA A 172 22.85 4.63 -26.09
N GLU A 173 22.21 5.54 -25.35
CA GLU A 173 22.91 6.37 -24.37
C GLU A 173 23.70 5.39 -23.48
N PRO A 174 25.03 5.38 -23.58
CA PRO A 174 25.86 4.40 -22.92
C PRO A 174 25.69 4.64 -21.43
N HIS A 175 25.11 3.67 -20.72
CA HIS A 175 24.96 3.67 -19.27
C HIS A 175 24.99 5.09 -18.69
N ARG A 176 23.87 5.82 -18.78
CA ARG A 176 23.69 7.01 -17.95
C ARG A 176 23.80 6.49 -16.52
N ARG A 177 25.03 6.56 -16.00
CA ARG A 177 25.38 6.36 -14.61
C ARG A 177 24.28 7.09 -13.89
N GLU A 178 23.48 6.39 -13.08
CA GLU A 178 22.50 7.03 -12.22
C GLU A 178 23.34 7.91 -11.27
N GLU A 179 23.77 9.07 -11.76
CA GLU A 179 24.37 10.11 -10.95
C GLU A 179 23.26 10.46 -9.99
N MET A 180 23.53 10.21 -8.72
CA MET A 180 22.61 10.52 -7.65
C MET A 180 22.37 12.03 -7.69
N LEU A 181 21.33 12.45 -8.43
CA LEU A 181 21.04 13.85 -8.70
C LEU A 181 20.71 14.60 -7.41
N LEU A 182 20.07 13.90 -6.46
CA LEU A 182 19.77 14.42 -5.14
C LEU A 182 19.45 13.27 -4.17
N GLN A 183 20.17 13.20 -3.05
CA GLN A 183 19.80 12.35 -1.92
C GLN A 183 19.11 13.21 -0.88
N LEU A 184 17.81 13.02 -0.69
CA LEU A 184 17.03 13.83 0.25
C LEU A 184 17.21 13.31 1.68
N GLN A 185 17.62 14.18 2.60
CA GLN A 185 17.57 13.87 4.02
C GLN A 185 16.13 14.04 4.55
N PRO A 186 15.75 13.38 5.66
CA PRO A 186 14.42 13.53 6.26
C PRO A 186 14.03 14.99 6.55
N LEU A 187 15.01 15.83 6.90
CA LEU A 187 14.81 17.25 7.13
C LEU A 187 14.54 18.04 5.84
N ASP A 188 15.07 17.61 4.70
CA ASP A 188 14.81 18.25 3.41
C ASP A 188 13.39 17.94 2.93
N LEU A 189 12.92 16.71 3.19
CA LEU A 189 11.52 16.34 2.97
C LEU A 189 10.56 17.18 3.83
N LEU A 190 10.92 17.44 5.10
CA LEU A 190 10.14 18.32 5.97
C LEU A 190 10.13 19.76 5.46
N LYS A 191 11.28 20.30 5.04
CA LYS A 191 11.37 21.65 4.44
C LYS A 191 10.53 21.76 3.17
N ILE A 192 10.57 20.74 2.30
CA ILE A 192 9.72 20.68 1.10
C ILE A 192 8.24 20.61 1.48
N GLY A 193 7.89 19.79 2.49
CA GLY A 193 6.51 19.66 2.96
C GLY A 193 5.94 20.94 3.58
N VAL A 194 6.75 21.67 4.35
CA VAL A 194 6.38 22.97 4.95
C VAL A 194 6.38 24.09 3.90
N SER A 195 7.27 24.02 2.91
CA SER A 195 7.35 24.95 1.78
C SER A 195 6.22 24.77 0.78
N GLN A 196 5.68 23.56 0.64
CA GLN A 196 4.45 23.30 -0.10
C GLN A 196 3.29 23.93 0.69
N ASN A 197 2.41 24.64 -0.01
CA ASN A 197 1.32 25.47 0.51
C ASN A 197 0.24 24.72 1.34
N HIS A 198 0.55 23.52 1.87
CA HIS A 198 -0.29 22.71 2.74
C HIS A 198 -0.61 23.41 4.07
N LEU A 199 0.25 24.30 4.58
CA LEU A 199 -0.06 25.10 5.76
C LEU A 199 -1.26 26.02 5.54
N ARG A 200 -1.42 26.57 4.33
CA ARG A 200 -2.57 27.39 3.97
C ARG A 200 -3.84 26.55 3.90
N THR A 201 -3.78 25.38 3.27
CA THR A 201 -4.92 24.45 3.22
C THR A 201 -5.31 23.99 4.63
N ALA A 202 -4.34 23.64 5.47
CA ALA A 202 -4.57 23.28 6.87
C ALA A 202 -5.18 24.44 7.67
N GLY A 203 -4.70 25.68 7.47
CA GLY A 203 -5.26 26.87 8.08
C GLY A 203 -6.71 27.14 7.67
N ILE A 204 -7.06 26.96 6.39
CA ILE A 204 -8.44 27.09 5.90
C ILE A 204 -9.34 26.02 6.53
N ILE A 205 -8.89 24.76 6.56
CA ILE A 205 -9.64 23.67 7.21
C ILE A 205 -9.86 23.97 8.69
N LEU A 206 -8.84 24.47 9.39
CA LEU A 206 -8.93 24.84 10.80
C LEU A 206 -9.95 25.97 11.02
N LEU A 207 -9.91 27.02 10.20
CA LEU A 207 -10.88 28.12 10.29
C LEU A 207 -12.32 27.64 10.07
N ILE A 208 -12.53 26.74 9.11
CA ILE A 208 -13.86 26.13 8.87
C ILE A 208 -14.28 25.27 10.07
N ALA A 209 -13.36 24.46 10.61
CA ALA A 209 -13.66 23.61 11.77
C ALA A 209 -14.00 24.43 13.02
N LEU A 210 -13.28 25.54 13.25
CA LEU A 210 -13.58 26.47 14.34
C LEU A 210 -14.95 27.15 14.14
N GLY A 211 -15.26 27.61 12.93
CA GLY A 211 -16.58 28.19 12.65
C GLY A 211 -17.71 27.18 12.83
N ILE A 212 -17.53 25.92 12.41
CA ILE A 212 -18.50 24.86 12.66
C ILE A 212 -18.63 24.57 14.16
N MET A 213 -17.55 24.63 14.95
CA MET A 213 -17.65 24.45 16.40
C MET A 213 -18.58 25.47 17.04
N ASP A 214 -18.46 26.75 16.64
CA ASP A 214 -19.30 27.82 17.16
C ASP A 214 -20.78 27.59 16.79
N ASP A 215 -21.06 27.29 15.51
CA ASP A 215 -22.42 26.99 15.03
C ASP A 215 -23.02 25.74 15.71
N LEU A 216 -22.19 24.74 16.00
CA LEU A 216 -22.61 23.47 16.61
C LEU A 216 -22.90 23.62 18.11
N GLU A 217 -22.11 24.43 18.82
CA GLU A 217 -22.32 24.81 20.22
C GLU A 217 -23.65 25.57 20.39
N GLU A 218 -23.97 26.46 19.45
CA GLU A 218 -25.26 27.17 19.41
C GLU A 218 -26.44 26.24 19.04
N ALA A 219 -26.28 25.38 18.03
CA ALA A 219 -27.38 24.54 17.53
C ALA A 219 -27.78 23.40 18.49
N LEU A 220 -26.86 22.93 19.33
CA LEU A 220 -27.06 21.79 20.21
C LEU A 220 -26.97 22.17 21.71
N ASP A 221 -26.86 23.46 22.03
CA ASP A 221 -26.83 24.02 23.39
C ASP A 221 -25.85 23.28 24.34
N PHE A 222 -24.69 22.89 23.82
CA PHE A 222 -23.64 22.21 24.58
C PHE A 222 -22.31 22.94 24.38
N SER A 223 -21.59 23.19 25.47
CA SER A 223 -20.28 23.85 25.35
C SER A 223 -19.17 22.85 25.10
N THR A 224 -18.47 23.04 23.98
CA THR A 224 -17.27 22.25 23.63
C THR A 224 -16.15 22.44 24.65
N PHE A 225 -16.06 23.64 25.24
CA PHE A 225 -15.09 23.98 26.28
C PHE A 225 -15.32 23.19 27.57
N ASP A 226 -16.57 22.95 27.95
CA ASP A 226 -16.90 22.19 29.16
C ASP A 226 -16.56 20.69 29.03
N LEU A 227 -16.74 20.10 27.84
CA LEU A 227 -16.34 18.71 27.58
C LEU A 227 -14.82 18.50 27.67
N ILE A 228 -14.05 19.45 27.13
CA ILE A 228 -12.58 19.41 27.19
C ILE A 228 -12.10 19.64 28.63
N ARG A 229 -12.72 20.60 29.35
CA ARG A 229 -12.41 20.90 30.75
C ARG A 229 -12.69 19.70 31.67
N ASP A 230 -13.81 19.02 31.48
CA ASP A 230 -14.20 17.82 32.24
C ASP A 230 -13.25 16.63 31.95
N TRP A 231 -12.87 16.45 30.68
CA TRP A 231 -11.90 15.42 30.28
C TRP A 231 -10.48 15.65 30.84
N ILE A 232 -10.04 16.92 30.95
CA ILE A 232 -8.73 17.29 31.54
C ILE A 232 -8.81 17.39 33.08
N GLY A 233 -10.00 17.25 33.68
CA GLY A 233 -10.19 17.20 35.13
C GLY A 233 -9.93 18.54 35.83
N ILE A 234 -10.13 19.68 35.15
CA ILE A 234 -9.91 21.00 35.73
C ILE A 234 -11.22 21.53 36.32
N GLU A 235 -11.43 21.32 37.62
CA GLU A 235 -12.55 21.93 38.35
C GLU A 235 -12.36 23.45 38.51
N LYS A 236 -13.48 24.19 38.51
CA LYS A 236 -13.58 25.67 38.45
C LYS A 236 -12.87 26.43 39.59
N GLY A 237 -12.22 25.78 40.54
CA GLY A 237 -11.67 26.41 41.75
C GLY A 237 -10.15 26.66 41.80
N THR A 238 -9.33 25.97 41.00
CA THR A 238 -7.89 25.88 41.31
C THR A 238 -7.03 27.04 40.77
N VAL A 239 -7.56 27.86 39.85
CA VAL A 239 -6.74 28.89 39.16
C VAL A 239 -6.62 30.20 39.95
N LEU A 240 -7.41 30.42 41.00
CA LEU A 240 -7.42 31.70 41.74
C LEU A 240 -6.35 31.84 42.84
N LEU A 241 -5.53 30.82 43.14
CA LEU A 241 -4.56 30.87 44.26
C LEU A 241 -3.07 30.92 43.88
N THR A 242 -2.71 30.98 42.59
CA THR A 242 -1.28 30.98 42.17
C THR A 242 -0.74 32.38 41.82
N ILE A 243 -1.54 33.45 41.92
CA ILE A 243 -1.10 34.82 41.61
C ILE A 243 -1.46 35.80 42.74
N LEU A 244 -1.37 35.39 44.01
CA LEU A 244 -1.29 36.33 45.13
C LEU A 244 -0.25 35.90 46.16
#